data_AF-A0A3D0PEF6-F1
#
_entry.id   AF-A0A3D0PEF6-F1
#
_cell.length_a   1.000
_cell.length_b   1.000
_cell.length_c   1.000
_cell.angle_alpha   90.00
_cell.angle_beta   90.00
_cell.angle_gamma   90.00
#
_symmetry.space_group_name_H-M   'P 1'
#
loop_
_entity.id
_entity.type
_entity.pdbx_description
1 polymer ?
#
loop_
_entity_poly.entity_id
_entity_poly.type
_entity_poly.pdbx_seq_one_letter_code
_entity_poly.pdbx_strand_id
1 'polypeptide(L)'
;GVMPLPPYIHQQDESDNARYQTCFASKPGAVAAPTAGLHLSEELLAAMTQKGIERASVTLHVGLGTFRPVETEDLSQLELHSEWVEVSEALVQAVAACRKRGGRVIAVGTTSVRSLEGV
;
A
#
# COMPACT_ATOMS: atom_id res chain seq x y z
N GLY A 1 8.78 -9.90 14.40
CA GLY A 1 9.82 -9.62 13.40
C GLY A 1 9.80 -8.14 13.09
N VAL A 2 10.95 -7.54 12.79
CA VAL A 2 11.05 -6.12 12.44
C VAL A 2 10.62 -5.94 10.98
N MET A 3 9.77 -4.95 10.69
CA MET A 3 9.34 -4.68 9.32
C MET A 3 10.53 -4.16 8.50
N PRO A 4 10.85 -4.77 7.33
CA PRO A 4 11.93 -4.29 6.50
C PRO A 4 11.58 -2.90 5.95
N LEU A 5 12.50 -1.95 6.10
CA LEU A 5 12.37 -0.62 5.52
C LEU A 5 12.87 -0.62 4.07
N PRO A 6 12.30 0.24 3.20
CA PRO A 6 12.91 0.53 1.91
C PRO A 6 14.37 0.99 2.07
N PRO A 7 15.28 0.66 1.13
CA PRO A 7 16.71 0.87 1.28
C PRO A 7 17.15 2.34 1.37
N TYR A 8 16.26 3.28 1.05
CA TYR A 8 16.48 4.72 1.15
C TYR A 8 16.07 5.32 2.52
N ILE A 9 15.49 4.52 3.42
CA ILE A 9 15.20 4.92 4.80
C ILE A 9 16.32 4.38 5.69
N HIS A 10 17.19 5.29 6.15
CA HIS A 10 18.45 4.92 6.83
C HIS A 10 18.34 4.84 8.36
N GLN A 11 17.22 5.28 8.95
CA GLN A 11 16.99 5.26 10.38
C GLN A 11 15.58 4.75 10.66
N GLN A 12 15.48 3.81 11.60
CA GLN A 12 14.21 3.27 12.09
C GLN A 12 13.98 3.85 13.48
N ASP A 13 12.93 4.66 13.62
CA ASP A 13 12.42 5.07 14.92
C ASP A 13 11.41 4.01 15.42
N GLU A 14 11.29 3.84 16.74
CA GLU A 14 10.26 2.95 17.32
C GLU A 14 8.85 3.40 16.93
N SER A 15 8.67 4.72 16.73
CA SER A 15 7.43 5.32 16.23
C SER A 15 7.08 4.89 14.81
N ASP A 16 8.08 4.54 13.99
CA ASP A 16 7.85 4.10 12.62
C ASP A 16 7.09 2.78 12.59
N ASN A 17 7.45 1.80 13.45
CA ASN A 17 6.75 0.51 13.52
C ASN A 17 5.25 0.68 13.83
N ALA A 18 4.90 1.62 14.73
CA ALA A 18 3.52 1.94 15.02
C ALA A 18 2.83 2.56 13.80
N ARG A 19 3.46 3.57 13.16
CA ARG A 19 2.96 4.21 11.93
C ARG A 19 2.76 3.23 10.78
N TYR A 20 3.67 2.28 10.64
CA TYR A 20 3.65 1.18 9.67
C TYR A 20 2.46 0.24 9.90
N GLN A 21 2.21 -0.13 11.16
CA GLN A 21 1.15 -1.06 11.51
C GLN A 21 -0.25 -0.41 11.48
N THR A 22 -0.37 0.85 11.90
CA THR A 22 -1.68 1.49 12.14
C THR A 22 -2.29 2.13 10.91
N CYS A 23 -1.48 2.66 9.98
CA CYS A 23 -2.03 3.47 8.89
C CYS A 23 -2.50 2.64 7.69
N PHE A 24 -1.89 1.47 7.41
CA PHE A 24 -2.10 0.76 6.14
C PHE A 24 -2.17 -0.78 6.21
N ALA A 25 -1.75 -1.43 7.31
CA ALA A 25 -1.73 -2.89 7.41
C ALA A 25 -2.99 -3.43 8.13
N SER A 26 -4.06 -3.69 7.37
CA SER A 26 -5.30 -4.27 7.94
C SER A 26 -5.27 -5.80 8.08
N LYS A 27 -4.37 -6.51 7.37
CA LYS A 27 -4.28 -7.98 7.36
C LYS A 27 -2.83 -8.47 7.56
N PRO A 28 -2.60 -9.53 8.37
CA PRO A 28 -1.32 -10.23 8.40
C PRO A 28 -0.99 -10.79 7.00
N GLY A 29 0.21 -10.50 6.46
CA GLY A 29 0.66 -10.97 5.15
C GLY A 29 0.71 -9.90 4.05
N ALA A 30 0.18 -8.70 4.28
CA ALA A 30 0.47 -7.53 3.45
C ALA A 30 1.85 -6.98 3.86
N VAL A 31 2.93 -7.55 3.30
CA VAL A 31 4.32 -7.23 3.71
C VAL A 31 4.84 -5.96 3.02
N ALA A 32 4.12 -5.40 2.05
CA ALA A 32 4.51 -4.17 1.37
C ALA A 32 3.87 -2.94 2.01
N ALA A 33 4.67 -2.16 2.75
CA ALA A 33 4.30 -0.81 3.13
C ALA A 33 4.16 0.06 1.88
N PRO A 34 3.02 0.75 1.66
CA PRO A 34 2.85 1.64 0.52
C PRO A 34 3.80 2.83 0.68
N THR A 35 4.90 2.83 -0.06
CA THR A 35 5.96 3.85 0.04
C THR A 35 5.42 5.26 -0.20
N ALA A 36 4.50 5.43 -1.16
CA ALA A 36 3.80 6.70 -1.40
C ALA A 36 2.83 7.07 -0.26
N GLY A 37 2.26 6.07 0.42
CA GLY A 37 1.36 6.27 1.56
C GLY A 37 2.09 6.78 2.82
N LEU A 38 3.41 6.57 2.92
CA LEU A 38 4.21 7.01 4.06
C LEU A 38 4.24 8.53 4.26
N HIS A 39 3.93 9.30 3.23
CA HIS A 39 3.82 10.76 3.32
C HIS A 39 2.49 11.23 3.93
N LEU A 40 1.54 10.33 4.19
CA LEU A 40 0.24 10.64 4.76
C LEU A 40 0.27 10.45 6.28
N SER A 41 0.53 11.54 7.02
CA SER A 41 0.49 11.52 8.48
C SER A 41 -0.94 11.34 9.02
N GLU A 42 -1.08 10.89 10.26
CA GLU A 42 -2.38 10.77 10.91
C GLU A 42 -3.12 12.12 10.98
N GLU A 43 -2.39 13.21 11.22
CA GLU A 43 -2.92 14.57 11.24
C GLU A 43 -3.47 14.97 9.86
N LEU A 44 -2.74 14.65 8.79
CA LEU A 44 -3.20 14.92 7.42
C LEU A 44 -4.44 14.09 7.08
N LEU A 45 -4.44 12.80 7.44
CA LEU A 45 -5.60 11.91 7.24
C LEU A 45 -6.84 12.39 8.02
N ALA A 46 -6.65 12.89 9.24
CA ALA A 46 -7.71 13.49 10.03
C ALA A 46 -8.25 14.77 9.38
N ALA A 47 -7.36 15.67 8.91
CA ALA A 47 -7.75 16.89 8.21
C ALA A 47 -8.50 16.61 6.88
N MET A 48 -8.10 15.57 6.15
CA MET A 48 -8.80 15.10 4.95
C MET A 48 -10.22 14.62 5.29
N THR A 49 -10.35 13.84 6.38
CA THR A 49 -11.65 13.33 6.85
C THR A 49 -12.58 14.48 7.25
N GLN A 50 -12.08 15.48 7.98
CA GLN A 50 -12.85 16.68 8.36
C GLN A 50 -13.33 17.49 7.15
N LYS A 51 -12.61 17.43 6.02
CA LYS A 51 -12.99 18.04 4.75
C LYS A 51 -13.95 17.18 3.91
N GLY A 52 -14.40 16.03 4.43
CA GLY A 52 -15.29 15.10 3.73
C GLY A 52 -14.60 14.29 2.64
N ILE A 53 -13.27 14.15 2.69
CA ILE A 53 -12.52 13.30 1.76
C ILE A 53 -12.57 11.86 2.28
N GLU A 54 -13.24 11.00 1.52
CA GLU A 54 -13.35 9.58 1.81
C GLU A 54 -12.04 8.82 1.49
N ARG A 55 -11.81 7.73 2.21
CA ARG A 55 -10.66 6.84 2.04
C ARG A 55 -11.13 5.44 1.70
N ALA A 56 -10.45 4.79 0.78
CA ALA A 56 -10.65 3.39 0.43
C ALA A 56 -9.29 2.75 0.13
N SER A 57 -9.18 1.44 0.31
CA SER A 57 -7.91 0.70 0.28
C SER A 57 -7.95 -0.48 -0.69
N VAL A 58 -6.86 -0.64 -1.44
CA VAL A 58 -6.49 -1.90 -2.11
C VAL A 58 -5.56 -2.68 -1.20
N THR A 59 -5.57 -4.01 -1.28
CA THR A 59 -4.58 -4.84 -0.57
C THR A 59 -3.64 -5.45 -1.59
N LEU A 60 -2.34 -5.26 -1.42
CA LEU A 60 -1.31 -5.99 -2.16
C LEU A 60 -0.81 -7.12 -1.27
N HIS A 61 -0.96 -8.35 -1.75
CA HIS A 61 -0.41 -9.55 -1.14
C HIS A 61 0.89 -9.89 -1.85
N VAL A 62 1.99 -9.80 -1.12
CA VAL A 62 3.33 -10.12 -1.61
C VAL A 62 3.90 -11.31 -0.84
N GLY A 63 4.63 -12.18 -1.52
CA GLY A 63 5.34 -13.27 -0.87
C GLY A 63 6.44 -12.74 0.07
N LEU A 64 6.78 -13.52 1.11
CA LEU A 64 7.86 -13.16 2.04
C LEU A 64 9.23 -12.99 1.35
N GLY A 65 9.47 -13.66 0.22
CA GLY A 65 10.73 -13.56 -0.50
C GLY A 65 10.85 -12.37 -1.44
N THR A 66 9.80 -11.55 -1.63
CA THR A 66 9.85 -10.34 -2.46
C THR A 66 10.80 -9.27 -1.89
N PHE A 67 11.15 -9.38 -0.60
CA PHE A 67 12.13 -8.51 0.08
C PHE A 67 13.50 -9.16 0.24
N ARG A 68 13.71 -10.39 -0.24
CA ARG A 68 15.04 -11.01 -0.18
C ARG A 68 15.94 -10.31 -1.20
N PRO A 69 17.18 -9.96 -0.83
CA PRO A 69 18.18 -9.53 -1.78
C PRO A 69 18.31 -10.57 -2.91
N VAL A 70 18.56 -10.10 -4.13
CA VAL A 70 18.91 -11.02 -5.24
C VAL A 70 20.28 -11.61 -4.91
N GLU A 71 20.30 -12.90 -4.56
CA GLU A 71 21.53 -13.61 -4.14
C GLU A 71 22.34 -14.17 -5.32
N THR A 72 21.82 -14.10 -6.55
CA THR A 72 22.43 -14.66 -7.76
C THR A 72 22.68 -13.61 -8.85
N GLU A 73 23.83 -13.68 -9.51
CA GLU A 73 24.13 -12.86 -10.69
C GLU A 73 23.38 -13.35 -11.95
N ASP A 74 23.02 -14.63 -12.01
CA ASP A 74 22.25 -15.21 -13.11
C ASP A 74 20.75 -15.08 -12.87
N LEU A 75 20.15 -14.04 -13.49
CA LEU A 75 18.73 -13.74 -13.40
C LEU A 75 17.83 -14.80 -14.05
N SER A 76 18.36 -15.71 -14.89
CA SER A 76 17.57 -16.76 -15.50
C SER A 76 17.11 -17.83 -14.49
N GLN A 77 17.78 -17.91 -13.34
CA GLN A 77 17.43 -18.78 -12.21
C GLN A 77 16.63 -18.06 -11.12
N LEU A 78 16.33 -16.77 -11.30
CA LEU A 78 15.61 -15.99 -10.31
C LEU A 78 14.11 -16.35 -10.34
N GLU A 79 13.65 -17.08 -9.34
CA GLU A 79 12.22 -17.28 -9.10
C GLU A 79 11.64 -16.05 -8.38
N LEU A 80 10.82 -15.27 -9.12
CA LEU A 80 10.08 -14.17 -8.52
C LEU A 80 8.85 -14.72 -7.80
N HIS A 81 8.69 -14.32 -6.54
CA HIS A 81 7.48 -14.64 -5.79
C HIS A 81 6.26 -13.96 -6.42
N SER A 82 5.15 -14.69 -6.47
CA SER A 82 3.89 -14.16 -6.99
C SER A 82 3.37 -13.02 -6.13
N GLU A 83 2.97 -11.93 -6.77
CA GLU A 83 2.19 -10.85 -6.17
C GLU A 83 0.75 -10.94 -6.65
N TRP A 84 -0.22 -10.67 -5.78
CA TRP A 84 -1.61 -10.50 -6.20
C TRP A 84 -2.29 -9.37 -5.43
N VAL A 85 -3.24 -8.73 -6.09
CA VAL A 85 -3.99 -7.60 -5.56
C VAL A 85 -5.40 -8.04 -5.23
N GLU A 86 -5.89 -7.64 -4.06
CA GLU A 86 -7.29 -7.75 -3.67
C GLU A 86 -7.98 -6.40 -3.85
N VAL A 87 -8.94 -6.35 -4.77
CA VAL A 87 -9.88 -5.24 -4.95
C VAL A 87 -11.22 -5.68 -4.35
N SER A 88 -11.59 -5.13 -3.20
CA SER A 88 -12.83 -5.52 -2.51
C SER A 88 -14.07 -4.90 -3.15
N GLU A 89 -15.21 -5.56 -3.02
CA GLU A 89 -16.52 -5.00 -3.44
C GLU A 89 -16.77 -3.62 -2.81
N ALA A 90 -16.41 -3.44 -1.54
CA ALA A 90 -16.54 -2.16 -0.84
C ALA A 90 -15.75 -1.03 -1.51
N LEU A 91 -14.53 -1.31 -1.99
CA LEU A 91 -13.73 -0.35 -2.75
C LEU A 91 -14.40 0.00 -4.09
N VAL A 92 -14.90 -0.99 -4.82
CA VAL A 92 -15.61 -0.78 -6.09
C VAL A 92 -16.83 0.13 -5.88
N GLN A 93 -17.63 -0.15 -4.85
CA GLN A 93 -18.81 0.66 -4.52
C GLN A 93 -18.43 2.09 -4.11
N ALA A 94 -17.37 2.27 -3.32
CA ALA A 94 -16.88 3.60 -2.94
C ALA A 94 -16.43 4.42 -4.16
N VAL A 95 -15.70 3.80 -5.09
CA VAL A 95 -15.27 4.43 -6.34
C VAL A 95 -16.47 4.82 -7.21
N ALA A 96 -17.44 3.91 -7.38
CA ALA A 96 -18.64 4.16 -8.15
C ALA A 96 -19.48 5.30 -7.55
N ALA A 97 -19.67 5.29 -6.23
CA ALA A 97 -20.36 6.36 -5.50
C ALA A 97 -19.66 7.71 -5.65
N CYS A 98 -18.32 7.73 -5.58
CA CYS A 98 -17.50 8.93 -5.80
C CYS A 98 -17.66 9.50 -7.21
N ARG A 99 -17.65 8.65 -8.24
CA ARG A 99 -17.88 9.09 -9.61
C ARG A 99 -19.32 9.62 -9.80
N LYS A 100 -20.32 8.93 -9.24
CA LYS A 100 -21.74 9.33 -9.34
C LYS A 100 -22.03 10.73 -8.78
N ARG A 101 -21.33 11.12 -7.72
CA ARG A 101 -21.45 12.46 -7.11
C ARG A 101 -20.55 13.53 -7.78
N GLY A 102 -19.90 13.22 -8.90
CA GLY A 102 -18.98 14.13 -9.59
C GLY A 102 -17.64 14.34 -8.88
N GLY A 103 -17.28 13.44 -7.96
CA GLY A 103 -16.04 13.49 -7.21
C GLY A 103 -14.82 13.01 -8.00
N ARG A 104 -13.63 13.19 -7.41
CA ARG A 104 -12.36 12.70 -7.96
C ARG A 104 -11.88 11.50 -7.17
N VAL A 105 -11.41 10.48 -7.88
CA VAL A 105 -10.71 9.33 -7.31
C VAL A 105 -9.22 9.54 -7.53
N ILE A 106 -8.44 9.60 -6.45
CA ILE A 106 -7.01 9.87 -6.48
C ILE A 106 -6.30 8.66 -5.90
N ALA A 107 -5.62 7.91 -6.77
CA ALA A 107 -4.79 6.78 -6.35
C ALA A 107 -3.49 7.28 -5.72
N VAL A 108 -3.10 6.70 -4.59
CA VAL A 108 -1.82 7.00 -3.92
C VAL A 108 -0.88 5.82 -4.15
N GLY A 109 0.17 6.05 -4.94
CA GLY A 109 1.14 5.02 -5.32
C GLY A 109 0.80 4.28 -6.61
N THR A 110 1.84 3.81 -7.30
CA THR A 110 1.73 3.11 -8.60
C THR A 110 1.01 1.77 -8.50
N THR A 111 1.18 1.05 -7.39
CA THR A 111 0.41 -0.18 -7.12
C THR A 111 -1.09 0.12 -7.14
N SER A 112 -1.54 1.13 -6.41
CA SER A 112 -2.95 1.53 -6.38
C SER A 112 -3.48 1.90 -7.77
N VAL A 113 -2.67 2.59 -8.58
CA VAL A 113 -3.03 2.91 -9.98
C VAL A 113 -3.21 1.64 -10.80
N ARG A 114 -2.20 0.76 -10.82
CA ARG A 114 -2.25 -0.50 -11.58
C ARG A 114 -3.41 -1.39 -11.14
N SER A 115 -3.71 -1.41 -9.84
CA SER A 115 -4.83 -2.17 -9.26
C SER A 115 -6.19 -1.65 -9.72
N LEU A 116 -6.36 -0.33 -9.86
CA LEU A 116 -7.64 0.27 -10.25
C LEU A 116 -7.86 0.27 -11.77
N GLU A 117 -6.79 0.28 -12.56
CA GLU A 117 -6.85 0.31 -14.03
C GLU A 117 -6.70 -1.09 -14.68
N GLY A 118 -6.22 -2.07 -13.92
CA GLY A 118 -5.94 -3.43 -14.42
C GLY A 118 -7.08 -4.43 -14.27
N VAL A 119 -8.22 -4.02 -13.70
CA VAL A 119 -9.43 -4.84 -13.52
C VAL A 119 -10.56 -4.30 -14.39
#